data_AF-A0A958LT51-F1
#
_entry.id   AF-A0A958LT51-F1
#
_cell.length_a   1.000
_cell.length_b   1.000
_cell.length_c   1.000
_cell.angle_alpha   90.00
_cell.angle_beta   90.00
_cell.angle_gamma   90.00
#
_symmetry.space_group_name_H-M   'P 1'
#
loop_
_entity.id
_entity.type
_entity.pdbx_description
1 polymer ?
#
loop_
_entity_poly.entity_id
_entity_poly.type
_entity_poly.pdbx_seq_one_letter_code
_entity_poly.pdbx_strand_id
1 'polypeptide(L)'
;MKKNETLSLIRDIYQKRKPANFHEIEGASSIGELPRQLRLEIMDMLNDEFCETGLGENDEPNEYGLSIEAAIDELNFDIAD
;
A
#
# COMPACT_ATOMS: atom_id res chain seq x y z
N MET A 1 -0.33 -3.49 12.33
CA MET A 1 -0.47 -4.56 11.32
C MET A 1 0.80 -5.42 11.36
N LYS A 2 0.72 -6.73 11.14
CA LYS A 2 1.93 -7.55 10.96
C LYS A 2 2.48 -7.31 9.55
N LYS A 3 3.80 -7.34 9.34
CA LYS A 3 4.44 -7.14 8.01
C LYS A 3 3.79 -7.95 6.87
N ASN A 4 3.35 -9.18 7.16
CA ASN A 4 2.69 -10.05 6.18
C ASN A 4 1.29 -9.56 5.79
N GLU A 5 0.57 -8.90 6.70
CA GLU A 5 -0.76 -8.31 6.44
C GLU A 5 -0.62 -7.06 5.55
N THR A 6 0.43 -6.25 5.77
CA THR A 6 0.74 -5.06 4.95
C THR A 6 1.03 -5.42 3.50
N LEU A 7 1.94 -6.37 3.25
CA LEU A 7 2.27 -6.79 1.89
C LEU A 7 1.06 -7.42 1.18
N SER A 8 0.19 -8.13 1.91
CA SER A 8 -1.04 -8.70 1.35
C SER A 8 -2.02 -7.61 0.93
N LEU A 9 -2.26 -6.61 1.78
CA LEU A 9 -3.10 -5.46 1.44
C LEU A 9 -2.58 -4.71 0.21
N ILE A 10 -1.27 -4.46 0.15
CA ILE A 10 -0.64 -3.79 -0.99
C ILE A 10 -0.83 -4.60 -2.26
N ARG A 11 -0.68 -5.92 -2.20
CA ARG A 11 -0.91 -6.80 -3.35
C ARG A 11 -2.34 -6.72 -3.85
N ASP A 12 -3.33 -6.77 -2.95
CA ASP A 12 -4.73 -6.70 -3.33
C ASP A 12 -5.05 -5.37 -4.05
N ILE A 13 -4.56 -4.25 -3.50
CA ILE A 13 -4.74 -2.92 -4.11
C ILE A 13 -4.00 -2.81 -5.44
N TYR A 14 -2.76 -3.32 -5.52
CA TYR A 14 -1.97 -3.28 -6.75
C TYR A 14 -2.58 -4.16 -7.84
N GLN A 15 -3.10 -5.34 -7.50
CA GLN A 15 -3.78 -6.22 -8.45
C GLN A 15 -5.06 -5.56 -8.98
N LYS A 16 -5.80 -4.84 -8.13
CA LYS A 16 -6.99 -4.09 -8.50
C LYS A 16 -6.67 -2.91 -9.42
N ARG A 17 -5.65 -2.11 -9.09
CA ARG A 17 -5.32 -0.85 -9.80
C ARG A 17 -4.41 -1.04 -11.02
N LYS A 18 -3.44 -1.96 -10.94
CA LYS A 18 -2.41 -2.22 -11.95
C LYS A 18 -2.27 -3.73 -12.26
N PRO A 19 -3.33 -4.44 -12.68
CA PRO A 19 -3.30 -5.90 -12.87
C PRO A 19 -2.24 -6.38 -13.86
N ALA A 20 -1.96 -5.60 -14.92
CA ALA A 20 -0.94 -5.95 -15.92
C ALA A 20 0.49 -5.95 -15.35
N ASN A 21 0.72 -5.20 -14.28
CA ASN A 21 2.02 -4.98 -13.65
C ASN A 21 2.17 -5.78 -12.34
N PHE A 22 1.19 -6.59 -11.95
CA PHE A 22 1.22 -7.30 -10.66
C PHE A 22 2.48 -8.18 -10.46
N HIS A 23 3.03 -8.70 -11.56
CA HIS A 23 4.28 -9.46 -11.57
C HIS A 23 5.49 -8.71 -10.96
N GLU A 24 5.45 -7.37 -10.90
CA GLU A 24 6.50 -6.53 -10.29
C GLU A 24 6.59 -6.69 -8.78
N ILE A 25 5.51 -7.13 -8.11
CA ILE A 25 5.44 -7.27 -6.65
C ILE A 25 5.08 -8.69 -6.17
N GLU A 26 4.68 -9.57 -7.09
CA GLU A 26 4.22 -10.93 -6.79
C GLU A 26 5.26 -11.76 -6.02
N GLY A 27 6.54 -11.62 -6.37
CA GLY A 27 7.63 -12.41 -5.77
C GLY A 27 8.26 -11.82 -4.50
N ALA A 28 7.90 -10.60 -4.09
CA ALA A 28 8.55 -9.95 -2.96
C ALA A 28 8.21 -10.64 -1.63
N SER A 29 9.18 -10.82 -0.74
CA SER A 29 8.92 -11.31 0.62
C SER A 29 8.65 -10.17 1.59
N SER A 30 9.07 -8.95 1.24
CA SER A 30 8.81 -7.72 1.97
C SER A 30 8.82 -6.51 1.04
N ILE A 31 8.23 -5.40 1.48
CA ILE A 31 8.22 -4.15 0.68
C ILE A 31 9.61 -3.57 0.51
N GLY A 32 10.49 -3.68 1.52
CA GLY A 32 11.87 -3.20 1.44
C GLY A 32 12.72 -3.85 0.32
N GLU A 33 12.36 -5.04 -0.16
CA GLU A 33 13.02 -5.72 -1.29
C GLU A 33 12.70 -5.07 -2.65
N LEU A 34 11.59 -4.33 -2.72
CA LEU A 34 11.15 -3.71 -3.97
C LEU A 34 12.06 -2.52 -4.31
N PRO A 35 12.31 -2.25 -5.61
CA PRO A 35 13.03 -1.06 -6.03
C PRO A 35 12.40 0.22 -5.47
N ARG A 36 13.23 1.20 -5.06
CA ARG A 36 12.74 2.47 -4.48
C ARG A 36 11.68 3.16 -5.34
N GLN A 37 11.85 3.16 -6.66
CA GLN A 37 10.88 3.76 -7.59
C GLN A 37 9.51 3.07 -7.48
N LEU A 38 9.49 1.74 -7.41
CA LEU A 38 8.26 0.98 -7.26
C LEU A 38 7.63 1.21 -5.87
N ARG A 39 8.43 1.35 -4.81
CA ARG A 39 7.92 1.73 -3.48
C ARG A 39 7.22 3.09 -3.50
N LEU A 40 7.80 4.09 -4.18
CA LEU A 40 7.16 5.40 -4.34
C LEU A 40 5.84 5.30 -5.12
N GLU A 41 5.81 4.53 -6.20
CA GLU A 41 4.58 4.31 -6.96
C GLU A 41 3.49 3.59 -6.14
N ILE A 42 3.88 2.64 -5.29
CA ILE A 42 2.96 1.99 -4.36
C ILE A 42 2.43 3.01 -3.35
N MET A 43 3.28 3.90 -2.83
CA MET A 43 2.86 4.95 -1.90
C MET A 43 1.82 5.89 -2.52
N ASP A 44 2.06 6.37 -3.74
CA ASP A 44 1.10 7.21 -4.46
C ASP A 44 -0.23 6.46 -4.68
N MET A 45 -0.15 5.20 -5.10
CA MET A 45 -1.32 4.33 -5.29
C MET A 45 -2.13 4.12 -4.01
N LEU A 46 -1.47 3.94 -2.86
CA LEU A 46 -2.13 3.79 -1.57
C LEU A 46 -2.81 5.09 -1.13
N ASN A 47 -2.18 6.24 -1.36
CA ASN A 47 -2.81 7.54 -1.09
C ASN A 47 -4.09 7.73 -1.93
N ASP A 48 -4.05 7.37 -3.22
CA ASP A 48 -5.24 7.42 -4.08
C ASP A 48 -6.35 6.49 -3.55
N GLU A 49 -6.03 5.25 -3.19
CA GLU A 49 -7.02 4.32 -2.61
C GLU A 49 -7.60 4.83 -1.28
N PHE A 50 -6.76 5.43 -0.43
CA PHE A 50 -7.20 6.02 0.83
C PHE A 50 -8.19 7.16 0.60
N CYS A 51 -7.87 8.10 -0.30
CA CYS A 51 -8.76 9.22 -0.62
C CYS A 51 -10.08 8.77 -1.25
N GLU A 52 -10.05 7.76 -2.11
CA GLU A 52 -11.24 7.29 -2.82
C GLU A 52 -12.15 6.39 -1.97
N THR A 53 -11.59 5.60 -1.07
CA THR A 53 -12.31 4.49 -0.40
C THR A 53 -12.00 4.33 1.08
N GLY A 54 -10.97 4.99 1.58
CA GLY A 54 -10.54 4.93 2.98
C GLY A 54 -11.24 5.92 3.90
N LEU A 55 -12.01 6.88 3.37
CA LEU A 55 -12.70 7.89 4.17
C LEU A 55 -14.16 7.50 4.44
N GLY A 56 -14.65 7.85 5.63
CA GLY A 56 -16.05 7.77 6.04
C GLY A 56 -16.83 9.06 5.73
N GLU A 57 -18.10 9.11 6.12
CA GLU A 57 -19.01 10.25 5.86
C GLU A 57 -18.58 11.55 6.55
N ASN A 58 -17.70 11.47 7.54
CA ASN A 58 -17.17 12.59 8.32
C ASN A 58 -15.74 12.97 7.95
N ASP A 59 -15.26 12.52 6.78
CA ASP A 59 -13.87 12.69 6.31
C ASP A 59 -12.81 12.05 7.24
N GLU A 60 -13.22 11.21 8.20
CA GLU A 60 -12.30 10.42 9.03
C GLU A 60 -12.01 9.06 8.36
N PRO A 61 -10.85 8.45 8.63
CA PRO A 61 -10.54 7.09 8.16
C PRO A 61 -11.58 6.07 8.64
N ASN A 62 -12.10 5.27 7.70
CA ASN A 62 -12.86 4.06 8.03
C ASN A 62 -11.91 2.88 8.33
N GLU A 63 -12.44 1.70 8.68
CA GLU A 63 -11.60 0.53 9.04
C GLU A 63 -10.61 0.13 7.93
N TYR A 64 -11.02 0.27 6.67
CA TYR A 64 -10.15 0.03 5.52
C TYR A 64 -9.11 1.14 5.36
N GLY A 65 -9.50 2.40 5.53
CA GLY A 65 -8.61 3.56 5.54
C GLY A 65 -7.49 3.45 6.59
N LEU A 66 -7.83 3.05 7.82
CA LEU A 66 -6.85 2.80 8.88
C LEU A 66 -5.82 1.72 8.50
N SER A 67 -6.26 0.71 7.74
CA SER A 67 -5.36 -0.34 7.24
C SER A 67 -4.42 0.19 6.16
N ILE A 68 -4.90 1.10 5.31
CA ILE A 68 -4.08 1.77 4.29
C ILE A 68 -3.08 2.73 4.94
N GLU A 69 -3.49 3.54 5.92
CA GLU A 69 -2.58 4.42 6.66
C GLU A 69 -1.44 3.63 7.31
N ALA A 70 -1.77 2.51 7.97
CA ALA A 70 -0.75 1.64 8.55
C ALA A 70 0.24 1.09 7.50
N ALA A 71 -0.22 0.84 6.27
CA ALA A 71 0.65 0.42 5.17
C ALA A 71 1.54 1.57 4.64
N ILE A 72 1.00 2.78 4.55
CA ILE A 72 1.74 3.99 4.15
C ILE A 72 2.84 4.29 5.17
N ASP A 73 2.54 4.21 6.47
CA ASP A 73 3.52 4.43 7.53
C ASP A 73 4.68 3.42 7.46
N GLU A 74 4.39 2.14 7.21
CA GLU A 74 5.43 1.12 7.03
C GLU A 74 6.28 1.39 5.78
N LEU A 75 5.66 1.77 4.67
CA LEU A 75 6.39 2.17 3.45
C LEU A 75 7.31 3.36 3.68
N ASN A 76 6.84 4.38 4.40
CA ASN A 76 7.60 5.59 4.70
C ASN A 76 8.85 5.28 5.54
N PHE A 77 8.74 4.37 6.50
CA PHE A 77 9.88 3.91 7.28
C PHE A 77 10.96 3.27 6.37
N ASP A 78 10.56 2.36 5.48
CA ASP A 78 11.49 1.68 4.54
C ASP A 78 12.01 2.57 3.39
N ILE A 79 11.41 3.75 3.14
CA ILE A 79 11.90 4.72 2.15
C ILE A 79 12.94 5.66 2.78
N ALA A 80 12.86 5.90 4.08
CA ALA A 80 13.78 6.78 4.81
C ALA A 80 15.12 6.12 5.16
N ASP A 81 15.14 4.79 5.29
CA ASP A 81 16.34 3.94 5.45
C ASP A 81 17.01 3.58 4.10
#